data_AF-A0A2E5GXM6-F1
#
_entry.id   AF-A0A2E5GXM6-F1
#
_cell.length_a   1.000
_cell.length_b   1.000
_cell.length_c   1.000
_cell.angle_alpha   90.00
_cell.angle_beta   90.00
_cell.angle_gamma   90.00
#
_symmetry.space_group_name_H-M   'P 1'
#
loop_
_entity.id
_entity.type
_entity.pdbx_description
1 polymer ?
#
loop_
_entity_poly.entity_id
_entity_poly.type
_entity_poly.pdbx_seq_one_letter_code
_entity_poly.pdbx_strand_id
1 'polypeptide(L)' 'MWDTCPVQIEVELPTELAKQVESIQENDPEFMTKILLYGLTRRTLFRHLRNGPEGTQDGPRGIRSVY' A
#
# COMPACT_ATOMS: atom_id res chain seq x y z
N MET A 1 12.83 -15.22 -14.67
CA MET A 1 12.68 -15.49 -13.23
C MET A 1 12.62 -14.12 -12.57
N TRP A 2 11.51 -13.73 -11.93
CA TRP A 2 11.44 -12.41 -11.28
C TRP A 2 12.23 -12.48 -9.97
N ASP A 3 13.17 -11.56 -9.79
CA ASP A 3 13.95 -11.46 -8.55
C ASP A 3 13.01 -11.08 -7.40
N THR A 4 13.00 -11.89 -6.33
CA THR A 4 12.26 -11.61 -5.10
C THR A 4 13.24 -11.31 -3.97
N CYS A 5 12.88 -10.38 -3.08
CA CYS A 5 13.65 -10.07 -1.88
C CYS A 5 12.78 -10.16 -0.62
N PRO A 6 13.31 -10.70 0.50
CA PRO A 6 12.60 -10.67 1.77
C PRO A 6 12.57 -9.24 2.33
N VAL A 7 11.46 -8.88 2.93
CA VAL A 7 11.28 -7.60 3.63
C VAL A 7 10.76 -7.84 5.03
N GLN A 8 11.24 -7.07 6.00
CA GLN A 8 10.69 -7.01 7.35
C GLN A 8 9.87 -5.74 7.48
N ILE A 9 8.68 -5.84 8.08
CA ILE A 9 7.75 -4.73 8.23
C ILE A 9 7.37 -4.63 9.69
N GLU A 10 7.67 -3.49 10.30
CA GLU A 10 7.21 -3.13 11.65
C GLU A 10 6.12 -2.07 11.54
N VAL A 11 5.02 -2.25 12.27
CA VAL A 11 3.86 -1.34 12.24
C VAL A 11 3.30 -1.15 13.64
N GLU A 12 2.83 0.05 13.92
CA GLU A 12 2.04 0.34 15.11
C GLU A 12 0.55 0.24 14.74
N LEU A 13 -0.18 -0.59 15.47
CA LEU A 13 -1.62 -0.81 15.28
C LEU A 13 -2.37 -0.54 16.59
N PRO A 14 -3.65 -0.14 16.52
CA PRO A 14 -4.52 -0.13 17.69
C PRO A 14 -4.53 -1.51 18.35
N THR A 15 -4.53 -1.55 19.69
CA THR A 15 -4.33 -2.77 20.49
C THR A 15 -5.23 -3.94 20.06
N GLU A 16 -6.51 -3.68 19.82
CA GLU A 16 -7.46 -4.73 19.42
C GLU A 16 -7.21 -5.27 18.01
N LEU A 17 -6.64 -4.45 17.12
CA LEU A 17 -6.23 -4.90 15.79
C LEU A 17 -4.91 -5.66 15.85
N ALA A 18 -3.96 -5.21 16.69
CA ALA A 18 -2.69 -5.91 16.91
C ALA A 18 -2.92 -7.35 17.40
N LYS A 19 -3.79 -7.54 18.41
CA LYS A 19 -4.18 -8.87 18.90
C LYS A 19 -4.77 -9.77 17.81
N GLN A 20 -5.60 -9.21 16.94
CA GLN A 20 -6.17 -9.97 15.82
C GLN A 20 -5.09 -10.37 14.82
N VAL A 21 -4.15 -9.48 14.51
CA VAL A 21 -3.03 -9.77 13.61
C VAL A 21 -2.13 -10.85 14.20
N GLU A 22 -1.79 -10.78 15.49
CA GLU A 22 -1.01 -11.81 16.19
C GLU A 22 -1.72 -13.17 16.13
N SER A 23 -3.03 -13.21 16.45
CA SER A 23 -3.82 -14.44 16.35
C SER A 23 -3.84 -15.00 14.93
N ILE A 24 -4.01 -14.16 13.90
CA ILE A 24 -3.96 -14.61 12.51
C ILE A 24 -2.57 -15.14 12.15
N GLN A 25 -1.50 -14.48 12.58
CA GLN A 25 -0.14 -14.91 12.29
C GLN A 25 0.18 -16.29 12.89
N GLU A 26 -0.34 -16.58 14.09
CA GLU A 26 -0.17 -17.88 14.74
C GLU A 26 -1.04 -18.99 14.14
N ASN A 27 -2.29 -18.68 13.80
CA ASN A 27 -3.29 -19.68 13.42
C ASN A 27 -3.43 -19.85 11.89
N ASP A 28 -3.13 -18.81 11.10
CA ASP A 28 -3.26 -18.78 9.64
C ASP A 28 -2.25 -17.79 8.98
N PRO A 29 -0.96 -18.17 8.92
CA PRO A 29 0.09 -17.32 8.33
C PRO A 29 -0.07 -17.11 6.82
N GLU A 30 -0.73 -18.03 6.12
CA GLU A 30 -1.02 -17.87 4.69
C GLU A 30 -2.03 -16.74 4.45
N PHE A 31 -3.04 -16.62 5.31
CA PHE A 31 -3.99 -15.53 5.24
C PHE A 31 -3.33 -14.18 5.52
N MET A 32 -2.41 -14.11 6.49
CA MET A 32 -1.61 -12.89 6.73
C MET A 32 -0.85 -12.46 5.47
N THR A 33 -0.23 -13.41 4.78
CA THR A 33 0.48 -13.15 3.52
C THR A 33 -0.45 -12.60 2.44
N LYS A 34 -1.66 -13.15 2.31
CA LYS A 34 -2.68 -12.67 1.36
C LYS A 34 -3.14 -11.24 1.68
N ILE A 35 -3.35 -10.92 2.96
CA ILE A 35 -3.70 -9.57 3.40
C ILE A 35 -2.59 -8.57 3.05
N LEU A 36 -1.34 -8.92 3.37
CA LEU A 36 -0.18 -8.07 3.05
C LEU A 36 -0.07 -7.82 1.55
N LEU A 37 -0.14 -8.89 0.73
CA LEU A 37 -0.09 -8.77 -0.72
C LEU A 37 -1.22 -7.90 -1.27
N TYR A 38 -2.45 -8.09 -0.76
CA TYR A 38 -3.60 -7.28 -1.13
C TYR A 38 -3.39 -5.81 -0.77
N GLY A 39 -2.96 -5.51 0.46
CA GLY A 39 -2.72 -4.14 0.92
C GLY A 39 -1.64 -3.42 0.11
N LEU A 40 -0.53 -4.11 -0.17
CA LEU A 40 0.56 -3.58 -0.98
C LEU A 40 0.13 -3.35 -2.43
N THR A 41 -0.55 -4.32 -3.04
CA THR A 41 -1.06 -4.20 -4.42
C THR A 41 -2.07 -3.07 -4.54
N ARG A 42 -3.00 -2.97 -3.58
CA ARG A 42 -3.99 -1.89 -3.52
C ARG A 42 -3.30 -0.53 -3.45
N ARG A 43 -2.30 -0.36 -2.57
CA ARG A 43 -1.54 0.89 -2.48
C ARG A 43 -0.86 1.25 -3.80
N THR A 44 -0.23 0.28 -4.46
CA THR A 44 0.46 0.49 -5.74
C THR A 44 -0.53 0.90 -6.83
N LEU A 45 -1.65 0.19 -6.94
CA LEU A 45 -2.70 0.49 -7.92
C LEU A 45 -3.32 1.87 -7.68
N PHE A 46 -3.70 2.18 -6.43
CA PHE A 46 -4.24 3.50 -6.09
C PHE A 46 -3.24 4.62 -6.35
N ARG A 47 -1.95 4.40 -6.10
CA ARG A 47 -0.90 5.37 -6.45
C ARG A 47 -0.82 5.60 -7.96
N HIS A 48 -0.87 4.53 -8.77
CA HIS A 48 -0.83 4.64 -10.23
C HIS A 48 -2.08 5.33 -10.78
N LEU A 49 -3.26 4.97 -10.29
CA LEU A 49 -4.51 5.62 -10.69
C LEU A 49 -4.56 7.10 -10.27
N ARG A 50 -4.07 7.44 -9.07
CA ARG A 50 -4.03 8.83 -8.59
C ARG A 50 -3.06 9.70 -9.38
N ASN A 51 -1.93 9.15 -9.80
CA ASN A 51 -0.92 9.90 -10.54
C ASN A 51 -1.23 9.96 -12.05
N GLY A 52 -2.28 9.27 -12.52
CA GLY A 52 -2.61 9.14 -13.95
C GLY A 52 -1.48 8.49 -14.77
N PRO A 53 -1.69 8.26 -16.07
CA PRO A 53 -0.62 7.87 -17.00
C PRO A 53 0.42 9.00 -17.26
N GLU A 54 0.37 10.09 -16.51
CA GLU A 54 1.00 11.38 -16.83
C GLU A 54 1.71 11.92 -15.58
N GLY A 55 2.78 11.24 -15.15
CA GLY A 55 3.88 11.91 -14.47
C GLY A 55 4.68 12.80 -15.45
N THR A 56 4.00 13.52 -16.34
CA THR A 56 4.61 14.57 -17.14
C THR A 56 4.86 15.72 -16.19
N GLN A 57 6.15 15.98 -15.93
CA GLN A 57 6.61 17.21 -15.30
C GLN A 57 6.11 18.37 -16.15
N ASP A 58 4.99 19.00 -15.78
CA ASP A 58 4.67 20.33 -16.28
C ASP A 58 5.03 21.34 -15.19
N GLY A 59 5.90 22.27 -15.58
CA GLY A 59 6.37 23.37 -14.75
C GLY A 59 5.24 24.35 -14.39
N PRO A 60 5.54 25.41 -13.63
CA PRO A 60 4.51 26.24 -13.04
C PRO A 60 3.88 27.13 -14.12
N ARG A 61 2.66 26.81 -14.53
CA ARG A 61 1.76 27.81 -15.11
C ARG A 61 0.44 27.77 -14.38
N GLY A 62 0.29 28.76 -13.51
CA GLY A 62 -0.97 29.05 -12.87
C GLY A 62 -2.04 29.33 -13.91
N ILE A 63 -3.24 28.85 -13.65
CA ILE A 63 -4.46 29.48 -14.12
C ILE A 63 -5.40 29.51 -12.92
N ARG A 64 -5.68 30.74 -12.46
CA ARG A 64 -6.75 31.05 -11.50
C ARG A 64 -8.06 30.54 -12.07
N SER A 65 -8.75 29.67 -11.33
CA SER A 65 -10.18 29.44 -11.55
C SER A 65 -10.94 30.59 -10.88
N VAL A 66 -11.41 31.54 -11.69
CA VAL A 66 -12.56 32.37 -11.34
C VAL A 66 -13.71 31.75 -12.10
N TYR A 67 -14.62 31.10 -11.37
CA TYR A 67 -16.08 31.12 -11.45
C TYR A 67 -16.62 30.11 -10.44
#